data_AF-A0A2W4LEV6-F1
#
_entry.id   AF-A0A2W4LEV6-F1
#
_cell.length_a   1.000
_cell.length_b   1.000
_cell.length_c   1.000
_cell.angle_alpha   90.00
_cell.angle_beta   90.00
_cell.angle_gamma   90.00
#
_symmetry.space_group_name_H-M   'P 1'
#
loop_
_entity.id
_entity.type
_entity.pdbx_description
1 polymer ?
#
loop_
_entity_poly.entity_id
_entity_poly.type
_entity_poly.pdbx_seq_one_letter_code
_entity_poly.pdbx_strand_id
1 'polypeptide(L)'
;MIEHGELGPSDRFPVIEFGAGNGRLARDFLDAVRAKATDASLSDRERWRRFAERLDYRIYEISAVLRAKQRALLGPAATILEGDARQPEACLLRDFPEGLRGFVFSNEVPDAFGVHKLLFPRSGEALATLVVPRVESRLVDALGAALAARIADTDRMVRATFAWGEHPDDRYLDGDTYAAVMRAIAARPPNERAARVASLWFEEVYVPARLVPELAEHLAQHADAYATALAAEDSGVVFYANLHAARFARGLGRALAAGFVLTIDYGDTTFGLVQGARRGDFRLRIYGDAPDSLFPRPNDPYAAPGTQDVTADVDFTAFASAATESGLEVVHFGPETDVAGDEIPELLAVAEQPPFDELVGNSVFKVLVLGTRPSRFFEAPLLSPLPLTTSASALSESAQRRLPTLLRALSGSE
;
A
#
# COMPACT_ATOMS: atom_id res chain seq x y z
N MET A 1 -31.44 15.98 -7.05
CA MET A 1 -30.74 17.24 -7.41
C MET A 1 -29.33 17.13 -6.88
N ILE A 2 -28.38 17.56 -7.70
CA ILE A 2 -26.95 17.59 -7.39
C ILE A 2 -26.70 18.89 -6.60
N GLU A 3 -26.49 18.81 -5.29
CA GLU A 3 -25.74 19.82 -4.52
C GLU A 3 -24.29 19.31 -4.52
N HIS A 4 -23.48 19.43 -5.57
CA HIS A 4 -22.86 20.63 -6.13
C HIS A 4 -22.63 20.43 -7.65
N GLY A 5 -23.04 21.41 -8.47
CA GLY A 5 -23.10 21.34 -9.95
C GLY A 5 -21.75 21.29 -10.68
N GLU A 6 -20.92 20.30 -10.38
CA GLU A 6 -19.61 20.11 -11.00
C GLU A 6 -19.63 19.18 -12.22
N LEU A 7 -20.63 18.31 -12.30
CA LEU A 7 -20.92 17.48 -13.47
C LEU A 7 -22.29 17.87 -14.02
N GLY A 8 -22.33 18.18 -15.30
CA GLY A 8 -23.55 18.45 -16.05
C GLY A 8 -24.49 17.24 -16.10
N PRO A 9 -25.77 17.42 -16.48
CA PRO A 9 -26.76 16.34 -16.52
C PRO A 9 -26.39 15.15 -17.42
N SER A 10 -25.58 15.39 -18.44
CA SER A 10 -25.13 14.40 -19.44
C SER A 10 -23.70 13.90 -19.24
N ASP A 11 -22.95 14.44 -18.28
CA ASP A 11 -21.54 14.09 -18.11
C ASP A 11 -21.41 12.64 -17.62
N ARG A 12 -20.38 11.94 -18.09
CA ARG A 12 -20.07 10.62 -17.52
C ARG A 12 -19.65 10.77 -16.06
N PHE A 13 -19.88 9.74 -15.26
CA PHE A 13 -19.42 9.64 -13.88
C PHE A 13 -18.31 8.60 -13.80
N PRO A 14 -17.03 9.03 -13.78
CA PRO A 14 -15.92 8.10 -13.67
C PRO A 14 -15.87 7.44 -12.30
N VAL A 15 -15.76 6.11 -12.31
CA VAL A 15 -15.37 5.29 -11.15
C VAL A 15 -14.04 4.65 -11.51
N ILE A 16 -13.02 4.94 -10.73
CA ILE A 16 -11.65 4.51 -10.97
C ILE A 16 -11.25 3.48 -9.93
N GLU A 17 -10.80 2.32 -10.37
CA GLU A 17 -10.19 1.29 -9.53
C GLU A 17 -8.71 1.14 -9.89
N PHE A 18 -7.83 1.32 -8.92
CA PHE A 18 -6.43 0.95 -9.07
C PHE A 18 -6.24 -0.50 -8.63
N GLY A 19 -5.52 -1.30 -9.42
CA GLY A 19 -5.13 -2.66 -9.01
C GLY A 19 -6.30 -3.62 -8.73
N ALA A 20 -7.25 -3.74 -9.66
CA ALA A 20 -8.47 -4.55 -9.51
C ALA A 20 -8.26 -6.08 -9.35
N GLY A 21 -7.02 -6.55 -9.22
CA GLY A 21 -6.68 -7.97 -9.11
C GLY A 21 -7.29 -8.81 -10.23
N ASN A 22 -8.13 -9.78 -9.87
CA ASN A 22 -8.83 -10.64 -10.83
C ASN A 22 -10.10 -10.02 -11.45
N GLY A 23 -10.50 -8.81 -11.02
CA GLY A 23 -11.66 -8.07 -11.52
C GLY A 23 -13.00 -8.48 -10.93
N ARG A 24 -13.05 -9.33 -9.89
CA ARG A 24 -14.30 -9.77 -9.26
C ARG A 24 -15.03 -8.63 -8.56
N LEU A 25 -14.32 -7.83 -7.75
CA LEU A 25 -14.92 -6.66 -7.09
C LEU A 25 -15.54 -5.70 -8.12
N ALA A 26 -14.83 -5.43 -9.22
CA ALA A 26 -15.37 -4.65 -10.34
C ALA A 26 -16.64 -5.26 -10.94
N ARG A 27 -16.67 -6.59 -11.11
CA ARG A 27 -17.86 -7.28 -11.62
C ARG A 27 -19.03 -7.12 -10.65
N ASP A 28 -18.80 -7.40 -9.38
CA ASP A 28 -19.83 -7.35 -8.34
C ASP A 28 -20.39 -5.94 -8.19
N PHE A 29 -19.53 -4.91 -8.24
CA PHE A 29 -19.94 -3.51 -8.30
C PHE A 29 -20.86 -3.23 -9.49
N LEU A 30 -20.44 -3.62 -10.71
CA LEU A 30 -21.21 -3.36 -11.93
C LEU A 30 -22.55 -4.08 -11.94
N ASP A 31 -22.59 -5.31 -11.42
CA ASP A 31 -23.82 -6.10 -11.33
C ASP A 31 -24.75 -5.55 -10.24
N ALA A 32 -24.22 -5.11 -9.09
CA ALA A 32 -25.00 -4.44 -8.06
C ALA A 32 -25.64 -3.13 -8.58
N VAL A 33 -24.90 -2.32 -9.35
CA VAL A 33 -25.44 -1.12 -10.00
C VAL A 33 -26.57 -1.46 -10.95
N ARG A 34 -26.44 -2.52 -11.76
CA ARG A 34 -27.48 -2.98 -12.68
C ARG A 34 -28.71 -3.46 -11.92
N ALA A 35 -28.54 -4.28 -10.88
CA ALA A 35 -29.63 -4.79 -10.07
C ALA A 35 -30.39 -3.67 -9.37
N LYS A 36 -29.70 -2.69 -8.76
CA LYS A 36 -30.36 -1.53 -8.15
C LYS A 36 -31.07 -0.64 -9.17
N ALA A 37 -30.59 -0.59 -10.42
CA ALA A 37 -31.26 0.12 -11.51
C ALA A 37 -32.55 -0.57 -12.01
N THR A 38 -32.74 -1.87 -11.72
CA THR A 38 -33.95 -2.62 -12.11
C THR A 38 -34.91 -2.87 -10.94
N ASP A 39 -34.38 -3.23 -9.77
CA ASP A 39 -35.13 -3.90 -8.71
C ASP A 39 -35.40 -3.01 -7.49
N ALA A 40 -34.71 -1.86 -7.39
CA ALA A 40 -34.92 -0.94 -6.28
C ALA A 40 -36.34 -0.34 -6.26
N SER A 41 -36.68 0.28 -5.11
CA SER A 41 -37.90 1.06 -4.91
C SER A 41 -38.11 2.06 -6.05
N LEU A 42 -39.35 2.43 -6.39
CA LEU A 42 -39.61 3.33 -7.53
C LEU A 42 -38.84 4.66 -7.44
N SER A 43 -38.68 5.22 -6.22
CA SER A 43 -37.92 6.45 -5.99
C SER A 43 -36.41 6.26 -6.17
N ASP A 44 -35.85 5.11 -5.76
CA ASP A 44 -34.41 4.85 -5.86
C ASP A 44 -34.01 4.35 -7.25
N ARG A 45 -34.89 3.59 -7.91
CA ARG A 45 -34.65 3.00 -9.23
C ARG A 45 -34.30 4.05 -10.28
N GLU A 46 -35.02 5.17 -10.30
CA GLU A 46 -34.74 6.26 -11.23
C GLU A 46 -33.35 6.88 -10.99
N ARG A 47 -32.94 7.00 -9.72
CA ARG A 47 -31.60 7.49 -9.36
C ARG A 47 -30.52 6.50 -9.82
N TRP A 48 -30.71 5.22 -9.55
CA TRP A 48 -29.77 4.16 -9.94
C TRP A 48 -29.69 3.97 -11.46
N ARG A 49 -30.81 4.07 -12.18
CA ARG A 49 -30.83 4.03 -13.64
C ARG A 49 -30.03 5.17 -14.24
N ARG A 50 -30.21 6.40 -13.75
CA ARG A 50 -29.41 7.56 -14.18
C ARG A 50 -27.93 7.38 -13.87
N PHE A 51 -27.59 6.79 -12.72
CA PHE A 51 -26.21 6.48 -12.37
C PHE A 51 -25.61 5.44 -13.32
N ALA A 52 -26.31 4.32 -13.55
CA ALA A 52 -25.88 3.25 -14.43
C ALA A 52 -25.66 3.72 -15.88
N GLU A 53 -26.54 4.59 -16.40
CA GLU A 53 -26.42 5.18 -17.74
C GLU A 53 -25.19 6.10 -17.88
N ARG A 54 -24.75 6.72 -16.78
CA ARG A 54 -23.63 7.67 -16.77
C ARG A 54 -22.31 7.04 -16.35
N LEU A 55 -22.33 5.85 -15.76
CA LEU A 55 -21.16 5.18 -15.21
C LEU A 55 -20.07 5.01 -16.27
N ASP A 56 -18.85 5.38 -15.89
CA ASP A 56 -17.63 5.13 -16.65
C ASP A 56 -16.64 4.42 -15.72
N TYR A 57 -16.72 3.09 -15.68
CA TYR A 57 -15.88 2.29 -14.81
C TYR A 57 -14.53 2.03 -15.47
N ARG A 58 -13.43 2.41 -14.82
CA ARG A 58 -12.07 2.28 -15.36
C ARG A 58 -11.15 1.60 -14.37
N ILE A 59 -10.37 0.65 -14.87
CA ILE A 59 -9.33 -0.05 -14.09
C ILE A 59 -7.96 0.37 -14.60
N TYR A 60 -7.08 0.80 -13.69
CA TYR A 60 -5.65 0.98 -13.96
C TYR A 60 -4.86 -0.18 -13.34
N GLU A 61 -4.26 -0.99 -14.20
CA GLU A 61 -3.57 -2.22 -13.81
C GLU A 61 -2.21 -2.33 -14.51
N ILE A 62 -1.14 -2.58 -13.76
CA ILE A 62 0.23 -2.66 -14.26
C ILE A 62 0.52 -4.01 -14.95
N SER A 63 -0.12 -5.09 -14.50
CA SER A 63 0.07 -6.44 -15.03
C SER A 63 -0.72 -6.66 -16.32
N ALA A 64 0.00 -6.89 -17.43
CA ALA A 64 -0.63 -7.21 -18.72
C ALA A 64 -1.49 -8.48 -18.66
N VAL A 65 -1.10 -9.45 -17.82
CA VAL A 65 -1.84 -10.70 -17.61
C VAL A 65 -3.16 -10.43 -16.89
N LEU A 66 -3.15 -9.62 -15.83
CA LEU A 66 -4.39 -9.26 -15.12
C LEU A 66 -5.29 -8.39 -16.00
N ARG A 67 -4.74 -7.43 -16.76
CA ARG A 67 -5.52 -6.68 -17.75
C ARG A 67 -6.24 -7.58 -18.74
N ALA A 68 -5.59 -8.64 -19.23
CA ALA A 68 -6.22 -9.59 -20.14
C ALA A 68 -7.37 -10.37 -19.46
N LYS A 69 -7.17 -10.84 -18.22
CA LYS A 69 -8.22 -11.50 -17.42
C LYS A 69 -9.41 -10.58 -17.15
N GLN A 70 -9.13 -9.33 -16.75
CA GLN A 70 -10.15 -8.31 -16.48
C GLN A 70 -10.95 -7.96 -17.74
N ARG A 71 -10.32 -7.84 -18.91
CA ARG A 71 -11.04 -7.63 -20.18
C ARG A 71 -11.93 -8.81 -20.56
N ALA A 72 -11.42 -10.04 -20.38
CA ALA A 72 -12.20 -11.25 -20.64
C ALA A 72 -13.41 -11.37 -19.70
N LEU A 73 -13.23 -10.99 -18.44
CA LEU A 73 -14.31 -10.96 -17.45
C LEU A 73 -15.29 -9.84 -17.78
N LEU A 74 -14.86 -8.59 -17.73
CA LEU A 74 -15.74 -7.41 -17.68
C LEU A 74 -16.30 -7.02 -19.05
N GLY A 75 -15.63 -7.40 -20.13
CA GLY A 75 -16.04 -7.05 -21.49
C GLY A 75 -16.18 -5.53 -21.68
N PRO A 76 -17.23 -5.03 -22.34
CA PRO A 76 -17.42 -3.60 -22.57
C PRO A 76 -17.93 -2.82 -21.35
N ALA A 77 -18.18 -3.50 -20.22
CA ALA A 77 -18.73 -2.85 -19.02
C ALA A 77 -17.68 -2.02 -18.26
N ALA A 78 -16.39 -2.24 -18.52
CA ALA A 78 -15.30 -1.49 -17.91
C ALA A 78 -14.17 -1.20 -18.92
N THR A 79 -13.52 -0.06 -18.77
CA THR A 79 -12.33 0.31 -19.55
C THR A 79 -11.06 -0.13 -18.81
N ILE A 80 -10.28 -1.04 -19.40
CA ILE A 80 -9.09 -1.62 -18.77
C ILE A 80 -7.81 -1.03 -19.35
N LEU A 81 -7.09 -0.28 -18.53
CA LEU A 81 -5.97 0.57 -18.90
C LEU A 81 -4.68 0.10 -18.21
N GLU A 82 -3.56 0.37 -18.87
CA GLU A 82 -2.26 0.27 -18.21
C GLU A 82 -2.06 1.48 -17.30
N GLY A 83 -1.67 1.22 -16.06
CA GLY A 83 -1.34 2.24 -15.08
C GLY A 83 -0.60 1.66 -13.89
N ASP A 84 0.37 2.41 -13.38
CA ASP A 84 1.11 2.10 -12.16
C ASP A 84 0.46 2.84 -11.00
N ALA A 85 -0.11 2.10 -10.05
CA ALA A 85 -0.75 2.68 -8.87
C ALA A 85 0.24 3.48 -8.01
N ARG A 86 1.56 3.31 -8.15
CA ARG A 86 2.56 4.16 -7.46
C ARG A 86 2.67 5.56 -8.08
N GLN A 87 2.05 5.78 -9.23
CA GLN A 87 2.05 7.04 -9.98
C GLN A 87 0.61 7.39 -10.42
N PRO A 88 -0.33 7.55 -9.45
CA PRO A 88 -1.74 7.72 -9.78
C PRO A 88 -2.00 9.05 -10.50
N GLU A 89 -1.23 10.10 -10.19
CA GLU A 89 -1.32 11.41 -10.84
C GLU A 89 -1.11 11.29 -12.35
N ALA A 90 -0.03 10.62 -12.76
CA ALA A 90 0.27 10.41 -14.18
C ALA A 90 -0.81 9.58 -14.88
N CYS A 91 -1.34 8.56 -14.20
CA CYS A 91 -2.42 7.73 -14.73
C CYS A 91 -3.70 8.55 -14.94
N LEU A 92 -4.13 9.29 -13.93
CA LEU A 92 -5.37 10.06 -13.95
C LEU A 92 -5.28 11.26 -14.90
N LEU A 93 -4.21 12.05 -14.85
CA LEU A 93 -4.06 13.24 -15.69
C LEU A 93 -3.87 12.92 -17.18
N ARG A 94 -3.40 11.70 -17.51
CA ARG A 94 -3.38 11.21 -18.90
C ARG A 94 -4.79 11.17 -19.49
N ASP A 95 -5.76 10.71 -18.71
CA ASP A 95 -7.12 10.45 -19.18
C ASP A 95 -8.12 11.54 -18.75
N PHE A 96 -7.75 12.37 -17.77
CA PHE A 96 -8.49 13.49 -17.21
C PHE A 96 -7.56 14.72 -17.03
N PRO A 97 -7.15 15.39 -18.12
CA PRO A 97 -6.13 16.44 -18.08
C PRO A 97 -6.53 17.69 -17.28
N GLU A 98 -7.83 17.93 -17.08
CA GLU A 98 -8.35 19.02 -16.23
C GLU A 98 -8.59 18.58 -14.77
N GLY A 99 -8.12 17.39 -14.41
CA GLY A 99 -8.39 16.74 -13.15
C GLY A 99 -9.65 15.88 -13.17
N LEU A 100 -9.64 14.82 -12.37
CA LEU A 100 -10.72 13.87 -12.22
C LEU A 100 -11.87 14.47 -11.40
N ARG A 101 -13.09 14.41 -11.95
CA ARG A 101 -14.33 14.65 -11.20
C ARG A 101 -15.10 13.34 -11.08
N GLY A 102 -14.97 12.63 -9.97
CA GLY A 102 -15.50 11.27 -9.86
C GLY A 102 -15.14 10.57 -8.56
N PHE A 103 -15.14 9.25 -8.61
CA PHE A 103 -14.82 8.38 -7.48
C PHE A 103 -13.60 7.55 -7.80
N VAL A 104 -12.60 7.56 -6.91
CA VAL A 104 -11.46 6.63 -6.96
C VAL A 104 -11.60 5.68 -5.79
N PHE A 105 -11.30 4.41 -6.00
CA PHE A 105 -11.08 3.51 -4.90
C PHE A 105 -9.95 2.52 -5.14
N SER A 106 -9.40 2.00 -4.03
CA SER A 106 -8.35 0.99 -4.01
C SER A 106 -8.65 0.01 -2.88
N ASN A 107 -8.68 -1.28 -3.20
CA ASN A 107 -8.84 -2.36 -2.23
C ASN A 107 -7.53 -3.16 -2.19
N GLU A 108 -6.80 -3.12 -1.07
CA GLU A 108 -5.53 -3.84 -0.87
C GLU A 108 -4.52 -3.54 -2.00
N VAL A 109 -4.07 -2.29 -2.05
CA VAL A 109 -3.12 -1.82 -3.06
C VAL A 109 -1.93 -1.12 -2.42
N PRO A 110 -2.13 -0.15 -1.49
CA PRO A 110 -1.01 0.42 -0.76
C PRO A 110 -0.14 -0.60 -0.02
N ASP A 111 -0.72 -1.66 0.53
CA ASP A 111 0.00 -2.75 1.21
C ASP A 111 1.08 -3.45 0.37
N ALA A 112 0.85 -3.57 -0.94
CA ALA A 112 1.72 -4.23 -1.90
C ALA A 112 2.84 -3.30 -2.41
N PHE A 113 2.87 -2.04 -1.94
CA PHE A 113 3.96 -1.15 -2.26
C PHE A 113 5.22 -1.46 -1.44
N GLY A 114 6.39 -1.16 -2.01
CA GLY A 114 7.66 -1.34 -1.33
C GLY A 114 7.77 -0.51 -0.05
N VAL A 115 8.43 -1.07 0.96
CA VAL A 115 8.61 -0.43 2.27
C VAL A 115 10.09 -0.33 2.65
N HIS A 116 10.41 0.68 3.45
CA HIS A 116 11.69 0.77 4.17
C HIS A 116 11.55 0.11 5.53
N LYS A 117 12.42 -0.85 5.86
CA LYS A 117 12.53 -1.41 7.21
C LYS A 117 13.35 -0.44 8.08
N LEU A 118 12.75 0.00 9.17
CA LEU A 118 13.30 0.90 10.16
C LEU A 118 13.51 0.17 11.48
N LEU A 119 14.64 0.43 12.13
CA LEU A 119 14.90 0.04 13.50
C LEU A 119 14.98 1.32 14.34
N PHE A 120 14.15 1.39 15.37
CA PHE A 120 14.24 2.40 16.40
C PHE A 120 14.78 1.72 17.66
N PRO A 121 16.07 1.85 18.00
CA PRO A 121 16.58 1.35 19.26
C PRO A 121 16.05 2.21 20.41
N ARG A 122 16.28 1.77 21.65
CA ARG A 122 15.95 2.55 22.86
C ARG A 122 16.59 3.95 22.89
N SER A 123 17.72 4.12 22.20
CA SER A 123 18.41 5.41 22.04
C SER A 123 17.55 6.47 21.32
N GLY A 124 16.55 6.04 20.53
CA GLY A 124 15.65 6.92 19.79
C GLY A 124 16.18 7.35 18.42
N GLU A 125 17.38 6.92 18.02
CA GLU A 125 17.85 7.11 16.64
C GLU A 125 17.04 6.25 15.66
N ALA A 126 16.81 6.74 14.45
CA ALA A 126 16.22 5.93 13.39
C ALA A 126 17.33 5.30 12.55
N LEU A 127 17.34 3.98 12.43
CA LEU A 127 18.22 3.23 11.53
C LEU A 127 17.39 2.67 10.37
N ALA A 128 17.83 2.89 9.14
CA ALA A 128 17.30 2.24 7.95
C ALA A 128 18.04 0.93 7.70
N THR A 129 17.30 -0.10 7.30
CA THR A 129 17.87 -1.33 6.77
C THR A 129 18.00 -1.23 5.25
N LEU A 130 19.24 -1.30 4.75
CA LEU A 130 19.54 -1.52 3.36
C LEU A 130 19.74 -3.02 3.13
N VAL A 131 19.10 -3.57 2.10
CA VAL A 131 19.28 -4.97 1.73
C VAL A 131 20.27 -5.04 0.57
N VAL A 132 21.37 -5.76 0.76
CA VAL A 132 22.40 -5.97 -0.26
C VAL A 132 22.35 -7.42 -0.73
N PRO A 133 21.80 -7.70 -1.93
CA PRO A 133 21.80 -9.06 -2.46
C PRO A 133 23.21 -9.50 -2.83
N ARG A 134 23.50 -10.79 -2.72
CA ARG A 134 24.70 -11.43 -3.28
C ARG A 134 24.34 -12.70 -4.03
N VAL A 135 25.17 -13.05 -5.00
CA VAL A 135 25.00 -14.24 -5.84
C VAL A 135 26.24 -15.11 -5.81
N GLU A 136 26.02 -16.41 -5.77
CA GLU A 136 27.09 -17.39 -5.88
C GLU A 136 27.70 -17.36 -7.29
N SER A 137 29.02 -17.59 -7.39
CA SER A 137 29.74 -17.61 -8.68
C SER A 137 29.11 -18.54 -9.73
N ARG A 138 28.56 -19.69 -9.30
CA ARG A 138 27.86 -20.63 -10.21
C ARG A 138 26.68 -20.02 -10.96
N LEU A 139 25.99 -19.04 -10.36
CA LEU A 139 24.88 -18.36 -11.02
C LEU A 139 25.41 -17.36 -12.04
N VAL A 140 26.48 -16.63 -11.71
CA VAL A 140 27.12 -15.66 -12.60
C VAL A 140 27.53 -16.31 -13.93
N ASP A 141 28.13 -17.50 -13.87
CA ASP A 141 28.54 -18.26 -15.06
C ASP A 141 27.36 -18.61 -15.99
N ALA A 142 26.16 -18.75 -15.44
CA ALA A 142 24.95 -19.10 -16.18
C ALA A 142 24.21 -17.88 -16.78
N LEU A 143 24.61 -16.65 -16.43
CA LEU A 143 23.89 -15.40 -16.74
C LEU A 143 24.39 -14.67 -18.00
N GLY A 144 25.43 -15.19 -18.65
CA GLY A 144 25.99 -14.63 -19.89
C GLY A 144 26.93 -13.45 -19.66
N ALA A 145 27.82 -13.17 -20.63
CA ALA A 145 28.96 -12.29 -20.45
C ALA A 145 28.61 -10.84 -20.06
N ALA A 146 27.56 -10.26 -20.65
CA ALA A 146 27.17 -8.88 -20.37
C ALA A 146 26.68 -8.69 -18.93
N LEU A 147 25.85 -9.61 -18.42
CA LEU A 147 25.35 -9.55 -17.05
C LEU A 147 26.45 -9.92 -16.05
N ALA A 148 27.35 -10.85 -16.39
CA ALA A 148 28.50 -11.17 -15.56
C ALA A 148 29.45 -9.97 -15.38
N ALA A 149 29.73 -9.22 -16.45
CA ALA A 149 30.54 -8.00 -16.37
C ALA A 149 29.90 -6.95 -15.45
N ARG A 150 28.58 -6.73 -15.61
CA ARG A 150 27.82 -5.83 -14.73
C ARG A 150 27.89 -6.27 -13.27
N ILE A 151 27.68 -7.55 -12.98
CA ILE A 151 27.79 -8.11 -11.62
C ILE A 151 29.19 -7.86 -11.04
N ALA A 152 30.25 -8.05 -11.83
CA ALA A 152 31.62 -7.82 -11.37
C ALA A 152 31.89 -6.33 -11.07
N ASP A 153 31.33 -5.41 -11.85
CA ASP A 153 31.48 -3.97 -11.63
C ASP A 153 30.75 -3.52 -10.36
N THR A 154 29.51 -3.98 -10.20
CA THR A 154 28.69 -3.72 -9.02
C THR A 154 29.31 -4.31 -7.75
N ASP A 155 29.83 -5.53 -7.79
CA ASP A 155 30.51 -6.15 -6.65
C ASP A 155 31.70 -5.31 -6.16
N ARG A 156 32.54 -4.82 -7.08
CA ARG A 156 33.66 -3.92 -6.73
C ARG A 156 33.18 -2.64 -6.07
N MET A 157 32.11 -2.04 -6.59
CA MET A 157 31.52 -0.82 -6.04
C MET A 157 30.96 -1.08 -4.62
N VAL A 158 30.17 -2.12 -4.43
CA VAL A 158 29.54 -2.45 -3.14
C VAL A 158 30.62 -2.75 -2.09
N ARG A 159 31.62 -3.58 -2.43
CA ARG A 159 32.74 -3.88 -1.53
C ARG A 159 33.52 -2.63 -1.14
N ALA A 160 33.75 -1.71 -2.07
CA ALA A 160 34.41 -0.44 -1.78
C ALA A 160 33.56 0.46 -0.85
N THR A 161 32.25 0.53 -1.08
CA THR A 161 31.32 1.33 -0.27
C THR A 161 31.25 0.87 1.18
N PHE A 162 31.18 -0.45 1.41
CA PHE A 162 31.03 -1.01 2.75
C PHE A 162 32.33 -1.53 3.38
N ALA A 163 33.46 -1.40 2.67
CA ALA A 163 34.76 -1.96 3.06
C ALA A 163 34.71 -3.47 3.39
N TRP A 164 33.95 -4.23 2.59
CA TRP A 164 33.69 -5.65 2.84
C TRP A 164 34.69 -6.59 2.16
N GLY A 165 35.22 -7.53 2.93
CA GLY A 165 36.04 -8.66 2.46
C GLY A 165 35.38 -10.03 2.62
N GLU A 166 34.18 -10.11 3.19
CA GLU A 166 33.45 -11.35 3.42
C GLU A 166 32.93 -11.96 2.10
N HIS A 167 32.62 -13.25 2.13
CA HIS A 167 32.13 -14.03 0.99
C HIS A 167 32.95 -13.80 -0.30
N PRO A 168 34.26 -14.14 -0.32
CA PRO A 168 35.14 -13.85 -1.46
C PRO A 168 34.72 -14.56 -2.76
N ASP A 169 34.00 -15.68 -2.62
CA ASP A 169 33.51 -16.48 -3.74
C ASP A 169 32.17 -15.99 -4.31
N ASP A 170 31.50 -15.04 -3.64
CA ASP A 170 30.22 -14.48 -4.06
C ASP A 170 30.39 -13.07 -4.64
N ARG A 171 29.35 -12.60 -5.32
CA ARG A 171 29.30 -11.25 -5.91
C ARG A 171 28.12 -10.47 -5.36
N TYR A 172 28.39 -9.32 -4.75
CA TYR A 172 27.36 -8.41 -4.26
C TYR A 172 26.71 -7.64 -5.40
N LEU A 173 25.43 -7.33 -5.24
CA LEU A 173 24.59 -6.64 -6.20
C LEU A 173 24.03 -5.34 -5.60
N ASP A 174 23.80 -4.36 -6.45
CA ASP A 174 22.92 -3.22 -6.22
C ASP A 174 21.49 -3.58 -6.68
N GLY A 175 20.53 -2.70 -6.38
CA GLY A 175 19.13 -2.94 -6.71
C GLY A 175 18.87 -3.14 -8.22
N ASP A 176 19.50 -2.34 -9.07
CA ASP A 176 19.28 -2.43 -10.53
C ASP A 176 19.87 -3.72 -11.12
N THR A 177 21.02 -4.14 -10.62
CA THR A 177 21.69 -5.37 -11.04
C THR A 177 20.96 -6.59 -10.52
N TYR A 178 20.47 -6.55 -9.28
CA TYR A 178 19.54 -7.56 -8.76
C TYR A 178 18.29 -7.70 -9.63
N ALA A 179 17.65 -6.58 -10.01
CA ALA A 179 16.50 -6.61 -10.91
C ALA A 179 16.83 -7.21 -12.29
N ALA A 180 18.04 -6.96 -12.81
CA ALA A 180 18.51 -7.57 -14.06
C ALA A 180 18.72 -9.09 -13.92
N VAL A 181 19.31 -9.54 -12.80
CA VAL A 181 19.45 -10.96 -12.46
C VAL A 181 18.09 -11.64 -12.36
N MET A 182 17.13 -11.04 -11.65
CA MET A 182 15.79 -11.60 -11.49
C MET A 182 15.04 -11.69 -12.82
N ARG A 183 15.18 -10.70 -13.72
CA ARG A 183 14.63 -10.79 -15.09
C ARG A 183 15.27 -11.93 -15.89
N ALA A 184 16.58 -12.11 -15.77
CA ALA A 184 17.28 -13.20 -16.44
C ALA A 184 16.86 -14.59 -15.91
N ILE A 185 16.59 -14.72 -14.61
CA ILE A 185 16.03 -15.94 -14.00
C ILE A 185 14.59 -16.16 -14.49
N ALA A 186 13.73 -15.13 -14.46
CA ALA A 186 12.33 -15.21 -14.85
C ALA A 186 12.14 -15.61 -16.33
N ALA A 187 13.08 -15.23 -17.20
CA ALA A 187 13.08 -15.61 -18.61
C ALA A 187 13.36 -17.10 -18.87
N ARG A 188 13.82 -17.85 -17.87
CA ARG A 188 14.09 -19.30 -17.98
C ARG A 188 12.82 -20.14 -17.81
N PRO A 189 12.82 -21.40 -18.29
CA PRO A 189 11.75 -22.36 -18.00
C PRO A 189 11.47 -22.51 -16.50
N PRO A 190 10.21 -22.70 -16.05
CA PRO A 190 9.88 -22.79 -14.63
C PRO A 190 10.70 -23.80 -13.82
N ASN A 191 10.97 -24.98 -14.39
CA ASN A 191 11.77 -26.05 -13.77
C ASN A 191 13.24 -25.67 -13.54
N GLU A 192 13.71 -24.57 -14.13
CA GLU A 192 15.08 -24.08 -14.02
C GLU A 192 15.24 -22.93 -13.00
N ARG A 193 14.13 -22.34 -12.54
CA ARG A 193 14.18 -21.10 -11.74
C ARG A 193 14.59 -21.36 -10.29
N ALA A 194 14.03 -22.39 -9.65
CA ALA A 194 14.20 -22.65 -8.22
C ALA A 194 15.68 -22.78 -7.82
N ALA A 195 16.48 -23.57 -8.55
CA ALA A 195 17.90 -23.77 -8.25
C ALA A 195 18.74 -22.49 -8.38
N ARG A 196 18.30 -21.53 -9.20
CA ARG A 196 18.97 -20.24 -9.43
C ARG A 196 18.56 -19.22 -8.38
N VAL A 197 17.28 -19.18 -8.00
CA VAL A 197 16.80 -18.40 -6.86
C VAL A 197 17.51 -18.84 -5.58
N ALA A 198 17.72 -20.14 -5.39
CA ALA A 198 18.51 -20.70 -4.27
C ALA A 198 20.01 -20.38 -4.33
N SER A 199 20.48 -19.58 -5.30
CA SER A 199 21.86 -19.05 -5.36
C SER A 199 21.92 -17.57 -4.97
N LEU A 200 20.78 -16.98 -4.62
CA LEU A 200 20.65 -15.62 -4.12
C LEU A 200 20.74 -15.65 -2.60
N TRP A 201 21.42 -14.66 -2.06
CA TRP A 201 21.50 -14.41 -0.63
C TRP A 201 21.38 -12.91 -0.38
N PHE A 202 21.11 -12.51 0.86
CA PHE A 202 20.78 -11.13 1.19
C PHE A 202 21.43 -10.76 2.52
N GLU A 203 22.17 -9.65 2.52
CA GLU A 203 22.76 -9.08 3.74
C GLU A 203 22.02 -7.80 4.12
N GLU A 204 21.56 -7.71 5.37
CA GLU A 204 20.97 -6.48 5.90
C GLU A 204 22.04 -5.58 6.51
N VAL A 205 22.11 -4.34 6.04
CA VAL A 205 23.00 -3.29 6.55
C VAL A 205 22.19 -2.21 7.22
N TYR A 206 22.53 -1.88 8.46
CA TYR A 206 21.85 -0.84 9.22
C TYR A 206 22.63 0.45 9.16
N VAL A 207 22.00 1.49 8.60
CA VAL A 207 22.58 2.83 8.47
C VAL A 207 21.68 3.86 9.14
N PRO A 208 22.21 5.01 9.62
CA PRO A 208 21.35 6.08 10.09
C PRO A 208 20.33 6.49 9.00
N ALA A 209 19.04 6.55 9.34
CA ALA A 209 17.97 6.84 8.39
C ALA A 209 18.14 8.19 7.68
N ARG A 210 18.82 9.15 8.32
CA ARG A 210 19.22 10.44 7.74
C ARG A 210 20.10 10.32 6.47
N LEU A 211 20.74 9.18 6.25
CA LEU A 211 21.53 8.93 5.03
C LEU A 211 20.67 8.51 3.84
N VAL A 212 19.37 8.24 4.05
CA VAL A 212 18.40 7.94 2.99
C VAL A 212 17.48 9.16 2.88
N PRO A 213 17.68 10.07 1.89
CA PRO A 213 17.04 11.39 1.88
C PRO A 213 15.52 11.35 1.96
N GLU A 214 14.88 10.46 1.20
CA GLU A 214 13.41 10.31 1.20
C GLU A 214 12.86 9.82 2.55
N LEU A 215 13.63 9.01 3.27
CA LEU A 215 13.25 8.51 4.58
C LEU A 215 13.49 9.55 5.67
N ALA A 216 14.57 10.33 5.55
CA ALA A 216 14.83 11.47 6.41
C ALA A 216 13.72 12.52 6.31
N GLU A 217 13.29 12.86 5.09
CA GLU A 217 12.16 13.76 4.83
C GLU A 217 10.87 13.21 5.45
N HIS A 218 10.55 11.94 5.22
CA HIS A 218 9.38 11.27 5.81
C HIS A 218 9.37 11.31 7.35
N LEU A 219 10.51 10.97 7.97
CA LEU A 219 10.62 10.96 9.43
C LEU A 219 10.51 12.37 10.04
N ALA A 220 11.13 13.37 9.40
CA ALA A 220 11.03 14.76 9.84
C ALA A 220 9.60 15.29 9.71
N GLN A 221 8.95 15.00 8.58
CA GLN A 221 7.58 15.39 8.30
C GLN A 221 6.57 14.81 9.31
N HIS A 222 6.78 13.57 9.74
CA HIS A 222 5.90 12.87 10.68
C HIS A 222 6.50 12.74 12.09
N ALA A 223 7.45 13.62 12.44
CA ALA A 223 8.24 13.51 13.68
C ALA A 223 7.36 13.46 14.93
N ASP A 224 6.28 14.24 15.00
CA ASP A 224 5.36 14.25 16.14
C ASP A 224 4.62 12.91 16.32
N ALA A 225 4.17 12.30 15.22
CA ALA A 225 3.47 11.01 15.25
C ALA A 225 4.42 9.88 15.69
N TYR A 226 5.61 9.82 15.10
CA TYR A 226 6.66 8.86 15.48
C TYR A 226 7.12 9.08 16.92
N ALA A 227 7.43 10.32 17.33
CA ALA A 227 7.89 10.61 18.68
C ALA A 227 6.84 10.23 19.72
N THR A 228 5.56 10.54 19.47
CA THR A 228 4.46 10.18 20.37
C THR A 228 4.34 8.66 20.51
N ALA A 229 4.40 7.93 19.39
CA ALA A 229 4.33 6.47 19.39
C ALA A 229 5.54 5.81 20.09
N LEU A 230 6.75 6.29 19.80
CA LEU A 230 7.97 5.78 20.40
C LEU A 230 8.07 6.11 21.90
N ALA A 231 7.60 7.29 22.31
CA ALA A 231 7.62 7.75 23.70
C ALA A 231 6.74 6.89 24.63
N ALA A 232 5.65 6.31 24.11
CA ALA A 232 4.67 5.55 24.89
C ALA A 232 5.27 4.38 25.69
N GLU A 233 6.33 3.76 25.18
CA GLU A 233 7.05 2.66 25.85
C GLU A 233 8.55 2.78 25.63
N ASP A 234 9.36 2.47 26.64
CA ASP A 234 10.82 2.54 26.56
C ASP A 234 11.43 1.22 26.06
N SER A 235 11.13 0.89 24.81
CA SER A 235 11.61 -0.30 24.10
C SER A 235 11.95 0.02 22.65
N GLY A 236 12.86 -0.76 22.08
CA GLY A 236 13.15 -0.69 20.66
C GLY A 236 12.02 -1.33 19.83
N VAL A 237 11.88 -0.92 18.58
CA VAL A 237 10.83 -1.42 17.68
C VAL A 237 11.32 -1.50 16.23
N VAL A 238 10.86 -2.53 15.52
CA VAL A 238 11.00 -2.64 14.06
C VAL A 238 9.73 -2.08 13.43
N PHE A 239 9.88 -1.22 12.44
CA PHE A 239 8.77 -0.56 11.75
C PHE A 239 8.99 -0.64 10.24
N TYR A 240 7.91 -0.75 9.46
CA TYR A 240 7.98 -0.73 8.00
C TYR A 240 7.33 0.56 7.49
N ALA A 241 8.13 1.47 6.96
CA ALA A 241 7.67 2.76 6.45
C ALA A 241 7.34 2.67 4.95
N ASN A 242 6.08 2.89 4.60
CA ASN A 242 5.59 2.86 3.22
C ASN A 242 5.55 4.25 2.60
N LEU A 243 6.69 4.69 2.05
CA LEU A 243 6.81 6.00 1.39
C LEU A 243 6.04 6.06 0.06
N HIS A 244 5.79 4.92 -0.56
CA HIS A 244 5.01 4.83 -1.79
C HIS A 244 3.51 5.10 -1.54
N ALA A 245 2.97 4.68 -0.40
CA ALA A 245 1.59 5.01 0.00
C ALA A 245 1.40 6.52 0.16
N ALA A 246 2.36 7.23 0.76
CA ALA A 246 2.34 8.69 0.85
C ALA A 246 2.41 9.36 -0.54
N ARG A 247 3.22 8.82 -1.46
CA ARG A 247 3.27 9.29 -2.87
C ARG A 247 1.96 9.04 -3.61
N PHE A 248 1.34 7.89 -3.39
CA PHE A 248 0.03 7.55 -3.92
C PHE A 248 -1.04 8.54 -3.44
N ALA A 249 -1.12 8.78 -2.13
CA ALA A 249 -2.03 9.75 -1.53
C ALA A 249 -1.88 11.16 -2.14
N ARG A 250 -0.64 11.66 -2.25
CA ARG A 250 -0.35 12.98 -2.86
C ARG A 250 -0.74 13.04 -4.33
N GLY A 251 -0.43 11.99 -5.09
CA GLY A 251 -0.75 11.95 -6.51
C GLY A 251 -2.27 11.90 -6.77
N LEU A 252 -3.03 11.24 -5.90
CA LEU A 252 -4.49 11.28 -5.94
C LEU A 252 -5.01 12.68 -5.64
N GLY A 253 -4.51 13.37 -4.61
CA GLY A 253 -4.95 14.72 -4.28
C GLY A 253 -4.64 15.76 -5.37
N ARG A 254 -3.50 15.63 -6.04
CA ARG A 254 -3.16 16.48 -7.19
C ARG A 254 -4.02 16.24 -8.43
N ALA A 255 -4.53 15.03 -8.59
CA ALA A 255 -5.32 14.65 -9.75
C ALA A 255 -6.83 14.78 -9.53
N LEU A 256 -7.31 14.76 -8.29
CA LEU A 256 -8.74 14.86 -7.97
C LEU A 256 -9.20 16.32 -8.00
N ALA A 257 -9.95 16.69 -9.03
CA ALA A 257 -10.61 17.99 -9.09
C ALA A 257 -11.82 18.05 -8.16
N ALA A 258 -12.63 16.98 -8.10
CA ALA A 258 -13.74 16.85 -7.17
C ALA A 258 -14.21 15.42 -7.00
N GLY A 259 -14.78 15.12 -5.83
CA GLY A 259 -15.35 13.82 -5.48
C GLY A 259 -14.59 13.16 -4.35
N PHE A 260 -14.44 11.84 -4.40
CA PHE A 260 -13.90 11.05 -3.29
C PHE A 260 -12.85 10.04 -3.72
N VAL A 261 -11.95 9.74 -2.78
CA VAL A 261 -11.04 8.59 -2.81
C VAL A 261 -11.41 7.70 -1.63
N LEU A 262 -11.55 6.40 -1.87
CA LEU A 262 -11.75 5.40 -0.83
C LEU A 262 -10.64 4.35 -0.88
N THR A 263 -9.92 4.17 0.21
CA THR A 263 -8.90 3.14 0.36
C THR A 263 -9.32 2.17 1.45
N ILE A 264 -9.44 0.89 1.09
CA ILE A 264 -9.61 -0.23 2.02
C ILE A 264 -8.30 -0.99 2.06
N ASP A 265 -7.69 -1.09 3.23
CA ASP A 265 -6.43 -1.81 3.39
C ASP A 265 -6.23 -2.21 4.86
N TYR A 266 -5.37 -3.18 5.11
CA TYR A 266 -4.96 -3.48 6.48
C TYR A 266 -3.93 -2.50 7.00
N GLY A 267 -4.08 -2.13 8.26
CA GLY A 267 -3.16 -1.22 8.88
C GLY A 267 -3.75 -0.50 10.08
N ASP A 268 -3.06 0.55 10.50
CA ASP A 268 -3.42 1.35 11.66
C ASP A 268 -2.76 2.73 11.54
N THR A 269 -2.99 3.58 12.53
CA THR A 269 -2.22 4.79 12.79
C THR A 269 -0.75 4.47 13.08
N THR A 270 0.17 5.43 12.87
CA THR A 270 1.58 5.30 13.30
C THR A 270 1.68 4.80 14.75
N PHE A 271 0.83 5.33 15.64
CA PHE A 271 0.79 4.91 17.04
C PHE A 271 0.42 3.43 17.20
N GLY A 272 -0.68 3.00 16.57
CA GLY A 272 -1.17 1.63 16.62
C GLY A 272 -0.18 0.63 16.02
N LEU A 273 0.44 0.98 14.89
CA LEU A 273 1.46 0.17 14.23
C LEU A 273 2.68 -0.05 15.13
N VAL A 274 3.22 1.02 15.72
CA VAL A 274 4.36 0.96 16.65
C VAL A 274 4.01 0.14 17.90
N GLN A 275 2.86 0.41 18.54
CA GLN A 275 2.50 -0.34 19.75
C GLN A 275 2.25 -1.81 19.46
N GLY A 276 1.64 -2.15 18.32
CA GLY A 276 1.40 -3.55 18.02
C GLY A 276 2.64 -4.29 17.54
N ALA A 277 3.60 -3.62 16.88
CA ALA A 277 4.91 -4.21 16.64
C ALA A 277 5.62 -4.60 17.96
N ARG A 278 5.46 -3.80 19.02
CA ARG A 278 5.94 -4.15 20.38
C ARG A 278 5.20 -5.34 21.01
N ARG A 279 3.92 -5.54 20.67
CA ARG A 279 3.13 -6.69 21.09
C ARG A 279 3.40 -7.97 20.28
N GLY A 280 4.24 -7.88 19.24
CA GLY A 280 4.57 -9.00 18.37
C GLY A 280 3.67 -9.14 17.15
N ASP A 281 2.91 -8.10 16.78
CA ASP A 281 2.13 -8.08 15.54
C ASP A 281 3.08 -8.06 14.33
N PHE A 282 2.85 -8.97 13.37
CA PHE A 282 3.64 -9.08 12.15
C PHE A 282 3.17 -8.06 11.10
N ARG A 283 3.83 -6.90 11.08
CA ARG A 283 3.52 -5.79 10.15
C ARG A 283 3.98 -6.00 8.71
N LEU A 284 4.82 -7.01 8.49
CA LEU A 284 5.21 -7.51 7.17
C LEU A 284 4.63 -8.92 7.05
N ARG A 285 3.75 -9.14 6.08
CA ARG A 285 3.13 -10.45 5.81
C ARG A 285 3.69 -11.02 4.52
N ILE A 286 3.82 -12.34 4.48
CA ILE A 286 4.36 -13.05 3.33
C ILE A 286 3.51 -14.28 3.07
N TYR A 287 3.02 -14.35 1.84
CA TYR A 287 2.19 -15.44 1.31
C TYR A 287 2.95 -16.16 0.19
N GLY A 288 2.76 -17.47 0.05
CA GLY A 288 3.47 -18.26 -0.95
C GLY A 288 2.87 -19.66 -1.12
N ASP A 289 3.53 -20.54 -1.86
CA ASP A 289 3.00 -21.87 -2.21
C ASP A 289 3.03 -22.90 -1.06
N ALA A 290 3.53 -22.53 0.12
CA ALA A 290 3.58 -23.42 1.27
C ALA A 290 2.16 -23.66 1.86
N PRO A 291 1.83 -24.87 2.36
CA PRO A 291 0.48 -25.20 2.87
C PRO A 291 -0.02 -24.29 4.00
N ASP A 292 0.90 -23.65 4.72
CA ASP A 292 0.62 -22.78 5.86
C ASP A 292 0.60 -21.28 5.49
N SER A 293 0.63 -20.96 4.19
CA SER A 293 0.79 -19.59 3.69
C SER A 293 -0.37 -18.65 3.98
N LEU A 294 -1.55 -19.18 4.31
CA LEU A 294 -2.71 -18.39 4.75
C LEU A 294 -2.52 -17.79 6.15
N PHE A 295 -1.50 -18.24 6.91
CA PHE A 295 -1.18 -17.70 8.23
C PHE A 295 0.15 -16.91 8.18
N PRO A 296 0.14 -15.60 8.46
CA PRO A 296 1.37 -14.81 8.53
C PRO A 296 2.21 -15.29 9.71
N ARG A 297 3.26 -16.06 9.41
CA ARG A 297 4.37 -16.31 10.33
C ARG A 297 5.47 -15.28 10.05
N PRO A 298 6.48 -15.13 10.92
CA PRO A 298 7.75 -14.53 10.51
C PRO A 298 8.36 -15.43 9.43
N ASN A 299 7.91 -15.21 8.21
CA ASN A 299 8.44 -15.76 6.99
C ASN A 299 9.57 -14.83 6.57
N ASP A 300 10.59 -15.41 5.96
CA ASP A 300 11.75 -14.66 5.49
C ASP A 300 11.46 -14.11 4.08
N PRO A 301 11.45 -12.77 3.86
CA PRO A 301 11.21 -12.18 2.52
C PRO A 301 12.31 -12.56 1.52
N TYR A 302 13.43 -13.09 2.00
CA TYR A 302 14.56 -13.52 1.20
C TYR A 302 14.49 -14.99 0.77
N ALA A 303 13.51 -15.76 1.28
CA ALA A 303 13.47 -17.21 1.10
C ALA A 303 13.14 -17.65 -0.34
N ALA A 304 12.17 -17.01 -0.98
CA ALA A 304 11.78 -17.35 -2.35
C ALA A 304 11.35 -16.10 -3.17
N PRO A 305 12.30 -15.19 -3.48
CA PRO A 305 12.02 -13.99 -4.27
C PRO A 305 11.36 -14.30 -5.61
N GLY A 306 10.26 -13.61 -5.89
CA GLY A 306 9.49 -13.74 -7.14
C GLY A 306 8.45 -14.85 -7.14
N THR A 307 8.34 -15.66 -6.07
CA THR A 307 7.27 -16.66 -5.88
C THR A 307 6.51 -16.46 -4.57
N GLN A 308 6.82 -15.40 -3.84
CA GLN A 308 6.13 -14.99 -2.62
C GLN A 308 5.51 -13.62 -2.85
N ASP A 309 4.32 -13.44 -2.31
CA ASP A 309 3.73 -12.13 -2.11
C ASP A 309 4.23 -11.55 -0.79
N VAL A 310 4.57 -10.28 -0.78
CA VAL A 310 5.14 -9.58 0.37
C VAL A 310 4.41 -8.27 0.53
N THR A 311 3.81 -8.09 1.69
CA THR A 311 2.96 -6.94 1.95
C THR A 311 3.20 -6.36 3.33
N ALA A 312 2.85 -5.09 3.51
CA ALA A 312 3.05 -4.39 4.78
C ALA A 312 1.82 -3.60 5.21
N ASP A 313 1.56 -3.56 6.51
CA ASP A 313 0.51 -2.72 7.09
C ASP A 313 0.65 -1.25 6.67
N VAL A 314 -0.47 -0.66 6.26
CA VAL A 314 -0.55 0.75 5.86
C VAL A 314 -0.53 1.64 7.10
N ASP A 315 0.38 2.61 7.12
CA ASP A 315 0.36 3.72 8.08
C ASP A 315 -0.65 4.78 7.62
N PHE A 316 -1.87 4.69 8.15
CA PHE A 316 -2.95 5.61 7.79
C PHE A 316 -2.75 7.03 8.30
N THR A 317 -1.94 7.23 9.36
CA THR A 317 -1.54 8.57 9.81
C THR A 317 -0.71 9.25 8.74
N ALA A 318 0.33 8.57 8.25
CA ALA A 318 1.19 9.10 7.20
C ALA A 318 0.43 9.27 5.88
N PHE A 319 -0.42 8.30 5.52
CA PHE A 319 -1.26 8.35 4.32
C PHE A 319 -2.18 9.58 4.34
N ALA A 320 -2.95 9.77 5.41
CA ALA A 320 -3.91 10.86 5.52
C ALA A 320 -3.21 12.23 5.60
N SER A 321 -2.06 12.32 6.27
CA SER A 321 -1.23 13.54 6.29
C SER A 321 -0.79 13.92 4.87
N ALA A 322 -0.26 12.95 4.11
CA ALA A 322 0.21 13.16 2.74
C ALA A 322 -0.95 13.56 1.79
N ALA A 323 -2.14 12.97 1.96
CA ALA A 323 -3.35 13.38 1.26
C ALA A 323 -3.74 14.83 1.59
N THR A 324 -3.74 15.18 2.87
CA THR A 324 -4.15 16.51 3.34
C THR A 324 -3.23 17.62 2.81
N GLU A 325 -1.93 17.37 2.79
CA GLU A 325 -0.95 18.28 2.20
C GLU A 325 -1.14 18.52 0.70
N SER A 326 -1.76 17.56 0.00
CA SER A 326 -2.12 17.70 -1.41
C SER A 326 -3.49 18.34 -1.65
N GLY A 327 -4.18 18.79 -0.59
CA GLY A 327 -5.46 19.49 -0.68
C GLY A 327 -6.69 18.58 -0.55
N LEU A 328 -6.52 17.31 -0.18
CA LEU A 328 -7.64 16.44 0.16
C LEU A 328 -8.11 16.68 1.59
N GLU A 329 -9.40 16.55 1.82
CA GLU A 329 -10.00 16.55 3.15
C GLU A 329 -10.17 15.10 3.63
N VAL A 330 -9.84 14.81 4.89
CA VAL A 330 -10.20 13.54 5.51
C VAL A 330 -11.69 13.56 5.83
N VAL A 331 -12.46 12.73 5.11
CA VAL A 331 -13.91 12.59 5.29
C VAL A 331 -14.21 11.56 6.37
N HIS A 332 -13.49 10.43 6.37
CA HIS A 332 -13.69 9.35 7.32
C HIS A 332 -12.43 8.49 7.47
N PHE A 333 -12.14 8.03 8.68
CA PHE A 333 -11.20 6.95 8.96
C PHE A 333 -11.82 6.04 10.01
N GLY A 334 -11.87 4.73 9.76
CA GLY A 334 -12.59 3.80 10.63
C GLY A 334 -12.35 2.34 10.26
N PRO A 335 -13.01 1.40 10.96
CA PRO A 335 -13.05 0.00 10.56
C PRO A 335 -13.78 -0.18 9.21
N GLU A 336 -13.47 -1.25 8.49
CA GLU A 336 -14.13 -1.57 7.21
C GLU A 336 -15.66 -1.67 7.29
N THR A 337 -16.19 -2.10 8.44
CA THR A 337 -17.63 -2.20 8.70
C THR A 337 -18.36 -0.87 8.51
N ASP A 338 -17.67 0.26 8.64
CA ASP A 338 -18.28 1.58 8.50
C ASP A 338 -18.77 1.85 7.07
N VAL A 339 -18.20 1.22 6.04
CA VAL A 339 -18.62 1.41 4.64
C VAL A 339 -19.39 0.23 4.05
N ALA A 340 -19.51 -0.89 4.77
CA ALA A 340 -20.27 -2.05 4.32
C ALA A 340 -21.80 -1.91 4.51
N GLY A 341 -22.26 -0.91 5.29
CA GLY A 341 -23.66 -0.46 5.35
C GLY A 341 -24.64 -1.37 6.10
N ASP A 342 -25.93 -1.08 5.99
CA ASP A 342 -27.02 -1.80 6.68
C ASP A 342 -27.32 -3.19 6.06
N GLU A 343 -26.73 -3.52 4.91
CA GLU A 343 -26.93 -4.78 4.18
C GLU A 343 -25.99 -5.90 4.67
N ILE A 344 -25.04 -5.61 5.56
CA ILE A 344 -24.12 -6.61 6.15
C ILE A 344 -24.87 -7.83 6.73
N PRO A 345 -25.95 -7.67 7.52
CA PRO A 345 -26.69 -8.83 8.05
C PRO A 345 -27.34 -9.68 6.96
N GLU A 346 -27.79 -9.07 5.86
CA GLU A 346 -28.37 -9.78 4.71
C GLU A 346 -27.30 -10.51 3.91
N LEU A 347 -26.13 -9.88 3.71
CA LEU A 347 -24.96 -10.51 3.07
C LEU A 347 -24.43 -11.68 3.91
N LEU A 348 -24.37 -11.53 5.24
CA LEU A 348 -24.01 -12.60 6.18
C LEU A 348 -25.00 -13.77 6.14
N ALA A 349 -26.29 -13.51 5.91
CA ALA A 349 -27.30 -14.55 5.80
C ALA A 349 -27.21 -15.35 4.48
N VAL A 350 -26.59 -14.77 3.43
CA VAL A 350 -26.42 -15.39 2.11
C VAL A 350 -25.02 -16.01 1.95
N ALA A 351 -24.03 -15.59 2.74
CA ALA A 351 -22.69 -16.17 2.73
C ALA A 351 -22.69 -17.59 3.31
N GLU A 352 -22.80 -18.61 2.45
CA GLU A 352 -22.68 -20.03 2.83
C GLU A 352 -21.24 -20.46 3.22
N GLN A 353 -20.31 -19.53 3.47
CA GLN A 353 -18.88 -19.87 3.64
C GLN A 353 -18.27 -19.34 4.94
N PRO A 354 -17.82 -20.26 5.82
CA PRO A 354 -16.96 -19.90 6.93
C PRO A 354 -15.50 -19.66 6.46
N PRO A 355 -14.81 -18.63 6.96
CA PRO A 355 -15.33 -17.65 7.89
C PRO A 355 -15.44 -16.25 7.27
N PHE A 356 -16.51 -16.01 6.50
CA PHE A 356 -16.89 -14.63 6.17
C PHE A 356 -17.26 -13.83 7.45
N ASP A 357 -17.65 -14.52 8.53
CA ASP A 357 -17.83 -14.00 9.89
C ASP A 357 -16.53 -13.61 10.61
N GLU A 358 -15.37 -14.18 10.25
CA GLU A 358 -14.07 -13.68 10.72
C GLU A 358 -13.60 -12.44 9.93
N LEU A 359 -14.11 -12.24 8.70
CA LEU A 359 -13.78 -11.11 7.84
C LEU A 359 -14.57 -9.85 8.25
N VAL A 360 -15.89 -10.00 8.47
CA VAL A 360 -16.76 -8.90 8.92
C VAL A 360 -16.51 -8.59 10.39
N GLY A 361 -15.90 -7.43 10.66
CA GLY A 361 -15.47 -7.04 12.01
C GLY A 361 -14.01 -7.33 12.30
N ASN A 362 -13.24 -7.78 11.30
CA ASN A 362 -11.79 -7.85 11.41
C ASN A 362 -11.22 -6.44 11.63
N SER A 363 -10.75 -6.18 12.85
CA SER A 363 -10.20 -4.87 13.22
C SER A 363 -8.95 -4.46 12.46
N VAL A 364 -8.35 -5.38 11.69
CA VAL A 364 -7.12 -5.16 10.92
C VAL A 364 -7.41 -4.31 9.68
N PHE A 365 -8.55 -4.49 9.01
CA PHE A 365 -8.93 -3.68 7.85
C PHE A 365 -9.47 -2.32 8.29
N LYS A 366 -8.92 -1.28 7.66
CA LYS A 366 -9.35 0.09 7.84
C LYS A 366 -9.84 0.66 6.52
N VAL A 367 -10.71 1.65 6.65
CA VAL A 367 -11.17 2.45 5.53
C VAL A 367 -10.81 3.89 5.77
N LEU A 368 -10.16 4.48 4.77
CA LEU A 368 -9.88 5.90 4.69
C LEU A 368 -10.66 6.48 3.50
N VAL A 369 -11.55 7.42 3.79
CA VAL A 369 -12.27 8.20 2.78
C VAL A 369 -11.72 9.62 2.79
N LEU A 370 -11.26 10.06 1.62
CA LEU A 370 -10.74 11.39 1.36
C LEU A 370 -11.63 12.08 0.32
N GLY A 371 -11.63 13.41 0.28
CA GLY A 371 -12.42 14.14 -0.71
C GLY A 371 -11.85 15.49 -1.12
N THR A 372 -12.22 15.93 -2.32
CA THR A 372 -12.05 17.32 -2.76
C THR A 372 -13.44 17.85 -3.05
N ARG A 373 -13.83 18.93 -2.36
CA ARG A 373 -15.19 19.49 -2.44
C ARG A 373 -16.27 18.39 -2.27
N PRO A 374 -16.19 17.57 -1.19
CA PRO A 374 -17.09 16.43 -1.02
C PRO A 374 -18.54 16.87 -0.85
N SER A 375 -19.46 16.32 -1.65
CA SER A 375 -20.89 16.58 -1.52
C SER A 375 -21.50 15.72 -0.41
N ARG A 376 -21.96 16.33 0.70
CA ARG A 376 -22.54 15.74 1.93
C ARG A 376 -21.78 14.53 2.51
N PHE A 377 -21.61 14.55 3.83
CA PHE A 377 -20.89 13.52 4.55
C PHE A 377 -21.56 12.14 4.40
N PHE A 378 -20.73 11.11 4.43
CA PHE A 378 -21.16 9.75 4.62
C PHE A 378 -21.90 9.67 5.97
N GLU A 379 -23.21 9.45 5.93
CA GLU A 379 -24.05 9.26 7.12
C GLU A 379 -24.52 7.81 7.10
N ALA A 380 -23.90 6.96 7.92
CA ALA A 380 -24.40 5.63 8.25
C ALA A 380 -24.78 5.58 9.73
N PRO A 381 -25.84 4.84 10.12
CA PRO A 381 -26.35 4.85 11.50
C PRO A 381 -25.33 4.40 12.56
N LEU A 382 -24.30 3.67 12.16
CA LEU A 382 -23.35 2.98 13.06
C LEU A 382 -21.88 3.34 12.82
N LEU A 383 -21.60 4.51 12.23
CA LEU A 383 -20.23 4.97 12.05
C LEU A 383 -19.43 4.98 13.36
N SER A 384 -18.23 4.40 13.31
CA SER A 384 -17.31 4.28 14.44
C SER A 384 -15.95 4.90 14.09
N PRO A 385 -15.89 6.21 13.78
CA PRO A 385 -14.68 6.84 13.30
C PRO A 385 -13.55 6.74 14.35
N LEU A 386 -12.36 6.43 13.87
CA LEU A 386 -11.15 6.31 14.66
C LEU A 386 -10.29 7.57 14.52
N PRO A 387 -9.54 7.95 15.56
CA PRO A 387 -8.59 9.05 15.44
C PRO A 387 -7.40 8.63 14.55
N LEU A 388 -6.96 9.52 13.67
CA LEU A 388 -5.74 9.32 12.85
C LEU A 388 -4.44 9.57 13.61
N THR A 389 -4.50 10.30 14.74
CA THR A 389 -3.32 10.68 15.52
C THR A 389 -3.60 10.53 17.02
N THR A 390 -2.57 10.20 17.78
CA THR A 390 -2.61 10.24 19.25
C THR A 390 -2.01 11.55 19.76
N SER A 391 -2.68 12.22 20.70
CA SER A 391 -2.11 13.41 21.35
C SER A 391 -0.99 13.03 22.30
N ALA A 392 0.11 13.79 22.29
CA ALA A 392 1.17 13.70 23.29
C ALA A 392 0.65 13.83 24.74
N SER A 393 -0.42 14.60 24.95
CA SER A 393 -1.05 14.77 26.27
C SER A 393 -1.74 13.50 26.79
N ALA A 394 -2.01 12.52 25.92
CA ALA A 394 -2.56 11.23 26.31
C ALA A 394 -1.49 10.28 26.88
N LEU A 395 -0.20 10.62 26.75
CA LEU A 395 0.90 9.83 27.28
C LEU A 395 1.10 10.10 28.79
N SER A 396 1.68 9.14 29.50
CA SER A 396 2.12 9.34 30.89
C SER A 396 3.16 10.46 31.00
N GLU A 397 3.27 11.12 32.16
CA GLU A 397 4.28 12.16 32.39
C GLU A 397 5.71 11.66 32.12
N SER A 398 5.99 10.39 32.41
CA SER A 398 7.29 9.78 32.13
C SER A 398 7.56 9.60 30.65
N ALA A 399 6.54 9.23 29.87
CA ALA A 399 6.64 9.15 28.42
C ALA A 399 6.81 10.54 27.79
N GLN A 400 6.05 11.55 28.27
CA GLN A 400 6.15 12.93 27.76
C GLN A 400 7.55 13.52 27.91
N ARG A 401 8.30 13.18 28.97
CA ARG A 401 9.70 13.61 29.17
C ARG A 401 10.66 13.13 28.07
N ARG A 402 10.30 12.09 27.30
CA ARG A 402 11.12 11.55 26.21
C ARG A 402 10.90 12.26 24.88
N LEU A 403 9.77 12.96 24.72
CA LEU A 403 9.39 13.61 23.46
C LEU A 403 10.44 14.58 22.91
N PRO A 404 11.03 15.51 23.69
CA PRO A 404 12.00 16.46 23.13
C PRO A 404 13.23 15.77 22.53
N THR A 405 13.68 14.66 23.11
CA THR A 405 14.82 13.89 22.61
C THR A 405 14.46 13.15 21.33
N LEU A 406 13.30 12.48 21.31
CA LEU A 406 12.83 11.76 20.13
C LEU A 406 12.57 12.71 18.95
N LEU A 407 11.95 13.87 19.21
CA LEU A 407 11.69 14.88 18.19
C LEU A 407 12.97 15.40 17.55
N ARG A 408 14.02 15.70 18.35
CA ARG A 408 15.33 16.10 17.80
C ARG A 408 15.95 15.00 16.94
N ALA A 409 15.92 13.75 17.42
CA ALA A 409 16.46 12.61 16.70
C ALA A 409 15.77 12.36 15.35
N LEU A 410 14.44 12.55 15.28
CA LEU A 410 13.63 12.33 14.09
C LEU A 410 13.67 13.51 13.11
N SER A 411 13.75 14.74 13.61
CA SER A 411 13.76 15.96 12.77
C SER A 411 15.13 16.25 12.15
N GLY A 412 16.18 15.60 12.64
CA GLY A 412 17.56 15.89 12.23
C GLY A 412 18.09 17.24 12.71
N SER A 413 17.42 17.87 13.67
CA SER A 413 17.85 19.11 14.31
C SER A 413 18.83 18.78 15.45
N GLU A 414 20.10 19.17 15.30
CA GLU A 414 21.11 19.09 16.36
C GLU A 414 20.80 20.02 17.55
#